data_AF-A0A0Q9S714-F1
#
_entry.id   AF-A0A0Q9S714-F1
#
_cell.length_a   1.000
_cell.length_b   1.000
_cell.length_c   1.000
_cell.angle_alpha   90.00
_cell.angle_beta   90.00
_cell.angle_gamma   90.00
#
_symmetry.space_group_name_H-M   'P 1'
#
loop_
_entity.id
_entity.type
_entity.pdbx_description
1 polymer ?
#
loop_
_entity_poly.entity_id
_entity_poly.type
_entity_poly.pdbx_seq_one_letter_code
_entity_poly.pdbx_strand_id
1 'polypeptide(L)'
;MTEAEAEALCATPDEARRREIWQEWQQLTTSVRSCVGEVAACWLSGSFFTDKPIPADLDCVYFIDNALLANARTDASRAAFLQIVATKDEVKKQFGLRLDSFIVDWMPLPGVDAGTVFRQRNYLMPRGYWDDLWSRMRDPDPRLESVPRHGYLEVILDGYK
;
A
#
# COMPACT_ATOMS: atom_id res chain seq x y z
N MET A 1 6.18 6.55 9.91
CA MET A 1 7.36 5.80 10.42
C MET A 1 8.28 5.50 9.25
N THR A 2 9.59 5.40 9.43
CA THR A 2 10.56 5.10 8.35
C THR A 2 10.59 3.61 8.00
N GLU A 3 11.17 3.25 6.85
CA GLU A 3 11.37 1.86 6.43
C GLU A 3 12.21 1.05 7.43
N ALA A 4 13.28 1.63 7.97
CA ALA A 4 14.15 0.97 8.94
C ALA A 4 13.45 0.70 10.28
N GLU A 5 12.63 1.65 10.76
CA GLU A 5 11.80 1.45 11.95
C GLU A 5 10.75 0.36 11.72
N ALA A 6 10.15 0.31 10.53
CA ALA A 6 9.20 -0.74 10.15
C ALA A 6 9.87 -2.12 10.14
N GLU A 7 11.05 -2.24 9.54
CA GLU A 7 11.81 -3.48 9.49
C GLU A 7 12.18 -3.99 10.89
N ALA A 8 12.61 -3.08 11.78
CA ALA A 8 12.94 -3.42 13.16
C ALA A 8 11.73 -3.96 13.96
N LEU A 9 10.52 -3.49 13.66
CA LEU A 9 9.29 -3.97 14.30
C LEU A 9 8.83 -5.32 13.74
N CYS A 10 9.11 -5.61 12.47
CA CYS A 10 8.40 -6.66 11.74
C CYS A 10 9.25 -7.86 11.31
N ALA A 11 10.57 -7.71 11.23
CA ALA A 11 11.48 -8.75 10.74
C ALA A 11 12.35 -9.31 11.89
N THR A 12 11.72 -9.66 13.02
CA THR A 12 12.45 -10.23 14.16
C THR A 12 13.19 -11.52 13.77
N PRO A 13 14.40 -11.78 14.29
CA PRO A 13 15.27 -12.83 13.78
C PRO A 13 14.73 -14.26 13.79
N ASP A 14 13.80 -14.55 14.69
CA ASP A 14 13.22 -15.89 14.87
C ASP A 14 12.11 -16.22 13.85
N GLU A 15 11.75 -15.28 12.97
CA GLU A 15 10.64 -15.44 12.03
C GLU A 15 11.08 -15.34 10.57
N ALA A 16 11.82 -16.37 10.11
CA ALA A 16 12.34 -16.47 8.74
C ALA A 16 11.30 -16.12 7.67
N ARG A 17 10.04 -16.57 7.84
CA ARG A 17 8.96 -16.29 6.89
C ARG A 17 8.63 -14.80 6.76
N ARG A 18 8.57 -14.05 7.86
CA ARG A 18 8.30 -12.61 7.81
C ARG A 18 9.44 -11.86 7.16
N ARG A 19 10.67 -12.25 7.46
CA ARG A 19 11.85 -11.67 6.80
C ARG A 19 11.80 -11.86 5.29
N GLU A 20 11.44 -13.05 4.80
CA GLU A 20 11.33 -13.27 3.36
C GLU A 20 10.23 -12.40 2.72
N ILE A 21 9.03 -12.34 3.32
CA ILE A 21 7.93 -11.50 2.80
C ILE A 21 8.31 -10.01 2.84
N TRP A 22 9.03 -9.58 3.87
CA TRP A 22 9.54 -8.21 3.97
C TRP A 22 10.52 -7.89 2.83
N GLN A 23 11.45 -8.79 2.54
CA GLN A 23 12.40 -8.66 1.42
C GLN A 23 11.68 -8.60 0.07
N GLU A 24 10.61 -9.39 -0.11
CA GLU A 24 9.77 -9.30 -1.31
C GLU A 24 9.09 -7.94 -1.43
N TRP A 25 8.61 -7.37 -0.32
CA TRP A 25 8.05 -6.02 -0.30
C TRP A 25 9.10 -4.96 -0.64
N GLN A 26 10.33 -5.09 -0.13
CA GLN A 26 11.45 -4.20 -0.49
C GLN A 26 11.81 -4.30 -1.97
N GLN A 27 11.80 -5.51 -2.53
CA GLN A 27 12.03 -5.76 -3.96
C GLN A 27 10.94 -5.11 -4.82
N LEU A 28 9.67 -5.29 -4.45
CA LEU A 28 8.56 -4.65 -5.16
C LEU A 28 8.65 -3.11 -5.05
N THR A 29 8.89 -2.58 -3.85
CA THR A 29 9.01 -1.14 -3.59
C THR A 29 10.13 -0.51 -4.43
N THR A 30 11.29 -1.18 -4.52
CA THR A 30 12.40 -0.74 -5.38
C THR A 30 11.99 -0.69 -6.85
N SER A 31 11.24 -1.69 -7.32
CA SER A 31 10.73 -1.77 -8.69
C SER A 31 9.71 -0.66 -8.99
N VAL A 32 8.80 -0.38 -8.04
CA VAL A 32 7.85 0.73 -8.14
C VAL A 32 8.60 2.06 -8.21
N ARG A 33 9.53 2.33 -7.29
CA ARG A 33 10.39 3.53 -7.31
C ARG A 33 11.12 3.70 -8.63
N SER A 34 11.66 2.63 -9.22
CA SER A 34 12.32 2.71 -10.54
C SER A 34 11.39 3.13 -11.68
N CYS A 35 10.09 2.89 -11.56
CA CYS A 35 9.09 3.26 -12.57
C CYS A 35 8.62 4.71 -12.42
N VAL A 36 8.38 5.15 -11.18
CA VAL A 36 7.73 6.45 -10.88
C VAL A 36 8.70 7.51 -10.34
N GLY A 37 9.93 7.14 -10.01
CA GLY A 37 10.92 8.01 -9.37
C GLY A 37 10.79 8.00 -7.85
N GLU A 38 9.70 8.53 -7.32
CA GLU A 38 9.44 8.66 -5.89
C GLU A 38 8.08 8.06 -5.50
N VAL A 39 8.03 7.48 -4.32
CA VAL A 39 6.82 6.97 -3.67
C VAL A 39 6.70 7.66 -2.31
N ALA A 40 5.61 8.37 -2.07
CA ALA A 40 5.49 9.17 -0.85
C ALA A 40 5.48 8.30 0.41
N ALA A 41 4.59 7.29 0.41
CA ALA A 41 4.46 6.33 1.48
C ALA A 41 3.89 5.01 0.97
N CYS A 42 3.99 3.98 1.80
CA CYS A 42 3.28 2.72 1.62
C CYS A 42 2.56 2.38 2.92
N TRP A 43 1.27 2.11 2.83
CA TRP A 43 0.52 1.55 3.95
C TRP A 43 0.61 0.04 3.88
N LEU A 44 0.90 -0.60 5.00
CA LEU A 44 1.05 -2.05 5.11
C LEU A 44 -0.02 -2.61 6.05
N SER A 45 -0.62 -3.74 5.67
CA SER A 45 -1.61 -4.45 6.48
C SER A 45 -1.54 -5.96 6.21
N GLY A 46 -2.57 -6.68 6.63
CA GLY A 46 -2.75 -8.10 6.34
C GLY A 46 -2.28 -9.03 7.44
N SER A 47 -2.28 -10.34 7.11
CA SER A 47 -1.96 -11.39 8.07
C SER A 47 -0.53 -11.31 8.62
N PHE A 48 0.35 -10.60 7.91
CA PHE A 48 1.72 -10.30 8.31
C PHE A 48 1.85 -9.67 9.70
N PHE A 49 0.95 -8.75 10.07
CA PHE A 49 0.97 -8.01 11.34
C PHE A 49 0.14 -8.66 12.45
N THR A 50 -0.28 -9.91 12.26
CA THR A 50 -1.06 -10.66 13.25
C THR A 50 -0.19 -11.69 13.96
N ASP A 51 -0.69 -12.23 15.07
CA ASP A 51 -0.05 -13.33 15.83
C ASP A 51 -0.06 -14.68 15.09
N LYS A 52 -0.45 -14.70 13.81
CA LYS A 52 -0.44 -15.92 13.00
C LYS A 52 1.01 -16.42 12.86
N PRO A 53 1.34 -17.68 13.25
CA PRO A 53 2.71 -18.15 13.23
C PRO A 53 3.38 -18.10 11.85
N ILE A 54 2.61 -18.38 10.79
CA ILE A 54 3.07 -18.36 9.41
C ILE A 54 2.16 -17.42 8.61
N PRO A 55 2.57 -16.16 8.37
CA PRO A 55 1.81 -15.23 7.55
C PRO A 55 1.82 -15.68 6.10
N ALA A 56 0.67 -15.49 5.44
CA ALA A 56 0.50 -15.92 4.06
C ALA A 56 1.12 -14.92 3.08
N ASP A 57 0.89 -13.65 3.36
CA ASP A 57 1.12 -12.49 2.51
C ASP A 57 1.21 -11.20 3.34
N LEU A 58 1.63 -10.13 2.68
CA LEU A 58 1.58 -8.75 3.14
C LEU A 58 0.71 -7.94 2.16
N ASP A 59 -0.24 -7.19 2.70
CA ASP A 59 -1.06 -6.26 1.92
C ASP A 59 -0.38 -4.89 1.90
N CYS A 60 -0.31 -4.23 0.75
CA CYS A 60 0.34 -2.92 0.62
C CYS A 60 -0.41 -1.96 -0.32
N VAL A 61 -0.48 -0.68 0.07
CA VAL A 61 -1.07 0.41 -0.74
C VAL A 61 -0.02 1.50 -0.90
N TYR A 62 0.46 1.69 -2.12
CA TYR A 62 1.43 2.74 -2.45
C TYR A 62 0.74 4.08 -2.70
N PHE A 63 1.22 5.13 -2.05
CA PHE A 63 0.83 6.50 -2.31
C PHE A 63 1.86 7.15 -3.22
N ILE A 64 1.46 7.45 -4.46
CA ILE A 64 2.35 7.98 -5.50
C ILE A 64 1.75 9.28 -6.01
N ASP A 65 2.57 10.33 -6.10
CA ASP A 65 2.12 11.62 -6.65
C ASP A 65 1.48 11.42 -8.03
N ASN A 66 0.31 12.04 -8.23
CA ASN A 66 -0.47 11.83 -9.43
C ASN A 66 0.25 12.27 -10.72
N ALA A 67 1.12 13.28 -10.65
CA ALA A 67 1.90 13.74 -11.80
C ALA A 67 3.04 12.76 -12.12
N LEU A 68 3.72 12.23 -11.11
CA LEU A 68 4.72 11.17 -11.30
C LEU A 68 4.11 9.91 -11.91
N LEU A 69 2.95 9.50 -11.41
CA LEU A 69 2.24 8.33 -11.93
C LEU A 69 1.73 8.54 -13.36
N ALA A 70 1.19 9.73 -13.66
CA ALA A 70 0.77 10.09 -15.01
C ALA A 70 1.95 10.09 -15.99
N ASN A 71 3.11 10.63 -15.58
CA ASN A 71 4.33 10.62 -16.38
C ASN A 71 4.84 9.20 -16.62
N ALA A 72 4.90 8.36 -15.58
CA ALA A 72 5.34 6.97 -15.71
C ALA A 72 4.45 6.16 -16.68
N ARG A 73 3.14 6.41 -16.69
CA ARG A 73 2.17 5.75 -17.57
C ARG A 73 2.30 6.15 -19.06
N THR A 74 3.14 7.14 -19.41
CA THR A 74 3.44 7.45 -20.82
C THR A 74 4.32 6.40 -21.49
N ASP A 75 5.09 5.65 -20.70
CA ASP A 75 5.84 4.47 -21.15
C ASP A 75 4.97 3.22 -21.01
N ALA A 76 4.81 2.47 -22.10
CA ALA A 76 3.90 1.32 -22.13
C ALA A 76 4.33 0.17 -21.19
N SER A 77 5.63 -0.06 -21.03
CA SER A 77 6.15 -1.10 -20.13
C SER A 77 5.94 -0.73 -18.68
N ARG A 78 6.19 0.53 -18.31
CA ARG A 78 5.90 1.05 -16.96
C ARG A 78 4.41 1.05 -16.68
N ALA A 79 3.58 1.45 -17.63
CA ALA A 79 2.13 1.42 -17.50
C ALA A 79 1.61 0.00 -17.22
N ALA A 80 2.09 -1.00 -17.96
CA ALA A 80 1.72 -2.40 -17.75
C ALA A 80 2.17 -2.91 -16.38
N PHE A 81 3.40 -2.60 -15.95
CA PHE A 81 3.88 -2.95 -14.62
C PHE A 81 3.03 -2.30 -13.52
N LEU A 82 2.76 -1.00 -13.60
CA LEU A 82 1.94 -0.28 -12.63
C LEU A 82 0.50 -0.81 -12.58
N GLN A 83 -0.04 -1.29 -13.71
CA GLN A 83 -1.33 -1.96 -13.73
C GLN A 83 -1.31 -3.27 -12.95
N ILE A 84 -0.25 -4.07 -13.07
CA ILE A 84 -0.05 -5.29 -12.26
C ILE A 84 0.01 -4.92 -10.78
N VAL A 85 0.80 -3.90 -10.41
CA VAL A 85 0.93 -3.44 -9.02
C VAL A 85 -0.39 -2.90 -8.46
N ALA A 86 -1.25 -2.32 -9.29
CA ALA A 86 -2.54 -1.78 -8.86
C ALA A 86 -3.67 -2.83 -8.82
N THR A 87 -3.43 -4.06 -9.28
CA THR A 87 -4.47 -5.09 -9.42
C THR A 87 -4.25 -6.21 -8.42
N LYS A 88 -5.30 -6.50 -7.63
CA LYS A 88 -5.29 -7.57 -6.63
C LYS A 88 -4.79 -8.90 -7.22
N ASP A 89 -3.99 -9.62 -6.44
CA ASP A 89 -3.38 -10.92 -6.76
C ASP A 89 -2.40 -10.92 -7.96
N GLU A 90 -2.30 -9.85 -8.75
CA GLU A 90 -1.49 -9.89 -9.98
C GLU A 90 0.02 -9.88 -9.69
N VAL A 91 0.49 -9.15 -8.67
CA VAL A 91 1.90 -9.24 -8.26
C VAL A 91 2.28 -10.69 -7.90
N LYS A 92 1.42 -11.38 -7.16
CA LYS A 92 1.61 -12.78 -6.80
C LYS A 92 1.57 -13.71 -8.00
N LYS A 93 0.62 -13.53 -8.92
CA LYS A 93 0.49 -14.36 -10.13
C LYS A 93 1.63 -14.17 -11.12
N GLN A 94 2.05 -12.92 -11.33
CA GLN A 94 3.02 -12.56 -12.37
C GLN A 94 4.47 -12.69 -11.89
N PHE A 95 4.73 -12.43 -10.61
CA PHE A 95 6.09 -12.37 -10.06
C PHE A 95 6.36 -13.37 -8.93
N GLY A 96 5.34 -14.08 -8.44
CA GLY A 96 5.49 -15.05 -7.34
C GLY A 96 5.74 -14.43 -5.97
N LEU A 97 5.66 -13.10 -5.83
CA LEU A 97 5.83 -12.40 -4.56
C LEU A 97 4.58 -12.54 -3.69
N ARG A 98 4.75 -12.72 -2.39
CA ARG A 98 3.64 -12.94 -1.43
C ARG A 98 3.06 -11.61 -0.97
N LEU A 99 2.64 -10.82 -1.95
CA LEU A 99 2.15 -9.46 -1.77
C LEU A 99 0.82 -9.29 -2.50
N ASP A 100 -0.13 -8.68 -1.81
CA ASP A 100 -1.30 -8.07 -2.44
C ASP A 100 -1.07 -6.56 -2.43
N SER A 101 -0.96 -5.96 -3.62
CA SER A 101 -0.56 -4.56 -3.78
C SER A 101 -1.62 -3.73 -4.48
N PHE A 102 -1.63 -2.43 -4.14
CA PHE A 102 -2.52 -1.44 -4.72
C PHE A 102 -1.81 -0.08 -4.84
N ILE A 103 -2.38 0.82 -5.64
CA ILE A 103 -1.87 2.19 -5.81
C ILE A 103 -3.02 3.17 -5.52
N VAL A 104 -2.71 4.21 -4.76
CA VAL A 104 -3.52 5.42 -4.64
C VAL A 104 -2.75 6.58 -5.26
N ASP A 105 -3.37 7.19 -6.26
CA ASP A 105 -2.90 8.42 -6.91
C ASP A 105 -3.00 9.57 -5.88
N TRP A 106 -1.90 9.82 -5.16
CA TRP A 106 -1.83 10.86 -4.16
C TRP A 106 -1.91 12.25 -4.81
N MET A 107 -2.76 13.11 -4.24
CA MET A 107 -2.97 14.46 -4.72
C MET A 107 -2.64 15.46 -3.58
N PRO A 108 -1.56 16.26 -3.70
CA PRO A 108 -1.25 17.31 -2.73
C PRO A 108 -2.28 18.45 -2.86
N LEU A 109 -3.32 18.41 -2.03
CA LEU A 109 -4.38 19.42 -1.99
C LEU A 109 -4.21 20.31 -0.75
N PRO A 110 -4.31 21.65 -0.87
CA PRO A 110 -4.17 22.58 0.26
C PRO A 110 -5.36 22.57 1.24
N GLY A 111 -6.31 21.64 1.09
CA GLY A 111 -7.47 21.48 1.95
C GLY A 111 -8.57 20.63 1.31
N VAL A 112 -9.55 20.22 2.12
CA VAL A 112 -10.75 19.52 1.67
C VAL A 112 -11.92 20.49 1.78
N ASP A 113 -12.40 21.03 0.67
CA ASP A 113 -13.62 21.85 0.66
C ASP A 113 -14.81 20.97 0.25
N ALA A 114 -15.95 21.14 0.92
CA ALA A 114 -17.17 20.35 0.71
C ALA A 114 -17.73 20.48 -0.72
N GLY A 115 -17.33 21.54 -1.45
CA GLY A 115 -17.67 21.80 -2.86
C GLY A 115 -16.92 20.96 -3.91
N THR A 116 -16.56 19.71 -3.57
CA THR A 116 -15.62 18.84 -4.31
C THR A 116 -15.62 18.96 -5.84
N VAL A 117 -14.48 19.38 -6.39
CA VAL A 117 -14.15 19.24 -7.82
C VAL A 117 -13.87 17.76 -8.11
N PHE A 118 -14.21 17.26 -9.30
CA PHE A 118 -14.03 15.86 -9.72
C PHE A 118 -12.66 15.25 -9.35
N ARG A 119 -11.57 16.01 -9.49
CA ARG A 119 -10.21 15.56 -9.14
C ARG A 119 -10.04 15.22 -7.66
N GLN A 120 -10.70 15.96 -6.76
CA GLN A 120 -10.65 15.67 -5.33
C GLN A 120 -11.40 14.37 -5.00
N ARG A 121 -12.49 14.06 -5.72
CA ARG A 121 -13.20 12.77 -5.54
C ARG A 121 -12.31 11.59 -5.88
N ASN A 122 -11.53 11.67 -6.96
CA ASN A 122 -10.63 10.60 -7.40
C ASN A 122 -9.50 10.30 -6.40
N TYR A 123 -9.17 11.24 -5.52
CA TYR A 123 -8.21 11.00 -4.44
C TYR A 123 -8.92 10.61 -3.13
N LEU A 124 -9.93 11.37 -2.72
CA LEU A 124 -10.61 11.18 -1.43
C LEU A 124 -11.37 9.85 -1.35
N MET A 125 -11.97 9.40 -2.44
CA MET A 125 -12.69 8.12 -2.48
C MET A 125 -11.76 6.93 -2.24
N PRO A 126 -10.68 6.69 -3.02
CA PRO A 126 -9.80 5.57 -2.76
C PRO A 126 -9.03 5.71 -1.45
N ARG A 127 -8.58 6.93 -1.09
CA ARG A 127 -7.94 7.17 0.22
C ARG A 127 -8.86 6.77 1.37
N GLY A 128 -10.11 7.24 1.36
CA GLY A 128 -11.10 6.94 2.39
C GLY A 128 -11.54 5.48 2.38
N TYR A 129 -11.63 4.85 1.20
CA TYR A 129 -11.90 3.42 1.07
C TYR A 129 -10.84 2.58 1.78
N TRP A 130 -9.55 2.85 1.53
CA TRP A 130 -8.47 2.09 2.17
C TRP A 130 -8.39 2.35 3.67
N ASP A 131 -8.56 3.60 4.09
CA ASP A 131 -8.57 3.98 5.51
C ASP A 131 -9.69 3.27 6.27
N ASP A 132 -10.90 3.29 5.72
CA ASP A 132 -12.07 2.62 6.29
C ASP A 132 -11.89 1.09 6.30
N LEU A 133 -11.49 0.49 5.16
CA LEU A 133 -11.32 -0.96 5.05
C LEU A 133 -10.28 -1.51 6.03
N TRP A 134 -9.13 -0.85 6.15
CA TRP A 134 -8.01 -1.37 6.97
C TRP A 134 -8.07 -0.96 8.44
N SER A 135 -8.96 -0.04 8.80
CA SER A 135 -9.26 0.25 10.21
C SER A 135 -10.25 -0.74 10.82
N ARG A 136 -11.02 -1.46 9.99
CA ARG A 136 -12.10 -2.36 10.42
C ARG A 136 -11.60 -3.69 10.99
N MET A 137 -12.41 -4.26 11.88
CA MET A 137 -12.26 -5.65 12.35
C MET A 137 -12.92 -6.59 11.36
N ARG A 138 -12.38 -7.81 11.20
CA ARG A 138 -13.12 -8.89 10.53
C ARG A 138 -14.05 -9.54 11.53
N ASP A 139 -15.35 -9.31 11.38
CA ASP A 139 -16.39 -9.88 12.25
C ASP A 139 -17.63 -10.27 11.42
N PRO A 140 -18.30 -11.40 11.70
CA PRO A 140 -19.54 -11.76 11.01
C PRO A 140 -20.71 -10.80 11.30
N ASP A 141 -20.70 -10.04 12.40
CA ASP A 141 -21.69 -8.98 12.66
C ASP A 141 -21.27 -7.69 11.94
N PRO A 142 -22.04 -7.19 10.95
CA PRO A 142 -21.69 -5.99 10.18
C PRO A 142 -21.51 -4.74 11.04
N ARG A 143 -22.21 -4.67 12.19
CA ARG A 143 -22.07 -3.53 13.10
C ARG A 143 -20.72 -3.56 13.81
N LEU A 144 -20.25 -4.73 14.21
CA LEU A 144 -18.93 -4.91 14.82
C LEU A 144 -17.81 -4.81 13.77
N GLU A 145 -18.03 -5.34 12.57
CA GLU A 145 -17.11 -5.24 11.43
C GLU A 145 -16.83 -3.77 11.08
N SER A 146 -17.86 -2.91 11.14
CA SER A 146 -17.74 -1.48 10.82
C SER A 146 -16.95 -0.64 11.83
N VAL A 147 -16.54 -1.19 12.98
CA VAL A 147 -15.86 -0.41 14.01
C VAL A 147 -14.37 -0.27 13.70
N PRO A 148 -13.81 0.96 13.69
CA PRO A 148 -12.39 1.18 13.43
C PRO A 148 -11.54 0.86 14.67
N ARG A 149 -11.15 -0.40 14.84
CA ARG A 149 -10.33 -0.87 15.99
C ARG A 149 -8.97 -1.45 15.60
N HIS A 150 -8.78 -1.73 14.32
CA HIS A 150 -7.50 -2.11 13.75
C HIS A 150 -6.77 -0.86 13.23
N GLY A 151 -5.78 -1.08 12.38
CA GLY A 151 -5.11 -0.04 11.65
C GLY A 151 -4.16 -0.66 10.63
N TYR A 152 -3.36 0.19 10.03
CA TYR A 152 -2.31 -0.16 9.10
C TYR A 152 -1.02 0.54 9.52
N LEU A 153 0.10 0.02 9.04
CA LEU A 153 1.40 0.60 9.27
C LEU A 153 1.75 1.54 8.13
N GLU A 154 1.83 2.85 8.40
CA GLU A 154 2.28 3.82 7.40
C GLU A 154 3.81 3.96 7.42
N VAL A 155 4.42 3.46 6.35
CA VAL A 155 5.86 3.57 6.08
C VAL A 155 6.10 4.73 5.12
N ILE A 156 6.73 5.78 5.62
CA ILE A 156 7.18 6.93 4.83
C ILE A 156 8.42 6.49 4.05
N LEU A 157 8.30 6.53 2.72
CA LEU A 157 9.32 6.05 1.80
C LEU A 157 10.17 7.23 1.33
N ASP A 158 9.62 8.07 0.46
CA ASP A 158 10.30 9.28 -0.07
C ASP A 158 9.66 10.58 0.45
N GLY A 159 8.53 10.48 1.17
CA GLY A 159 7.83 11.59 1.79
C GLY A 159 6.75 12.24 0.91
N TYR A 160 5.78 12.89 1.55
CA TYR A 160 4.75 13.70 0.89
C TYR A 160 5.32 15.09 0.57
N LYS A 161 5.89 15.25 -0.64
CA LYS A 161 6.58 16.48 -1.08
C LYS A 161 5.76 17.29 -2.09
#